data_AF-A0A7Y7Y5I7-F1
#
_entry.id   AF-A0A7Y7Y5I7-F1
#
_cell.length_a   1.000
_cell.length_b   1.000
_cell.length_c   1.000
_cell.angle_alpha   90.00
_cell.angle_beta   90.00
_cell.angle_gamma   90.00
#
_symmetry.space_group_name_H-M   'P 1'
#
loop_
_entity.id
_entity.type
_entity.pdbx_description
1 polymer ?
#
loop_
_entity_poly.entity_id
_entity_poly.type
_entity_poly.pdbx_seq_one_letter_code
_entity_poly.pdbx_strand_id
1 'polypeptide(L)'
;MSGIERTPQEILLHDGKLIAGLDSLFTEQGIAIPGDGTAIVLLAEGHHTLKYHRPEHLPTAPGAAAKGSPQARFEGGEHTAIGDSTLLRFAKDAPAIPAWQVELHLSNGLALTYGQVIALGGDFYGIADRPIADGGTPAERQARFTAAFNSLAVLPASREEAQKILQVMKSEITAANQAIRDGRQPHEAYDELGDTLSGEWNKITGGGSFASPLFPLGRYLKLAASNWDHFGEWALLAYQAGHAVALQQAVVARQSGSDQDLELAYAMNAFADHFLTDLFSAGHLRVPRKQLADSVTPSDVGSLISRFMHDEDSKYGLKVSNAKGERWNCYGDKRYFDTLDNSNRLQVKQAVQQSVDEVFATFLSGVVVPPQAYAALRSVPDLAKVENSQDSLNFAPLFALKGKAVMRRNDVNNLNDRSQSDSWWGWSTYLLLQDYKPNKPAGYLNPPAGAPTIKADGWQSRTPSEPNWLPGHAVRYAFSYTNGLDESYIGPWTAYAELTDRFQPTLTVPLDASAGAGGRNVFRQFRGGSPELIGTLDSQATTFIDNHQ
;
A
#
# COMPACT_ATOMS: atom_id res chain seq x y z
N MET A 1 35.30 5.02 42.57
CA MET A 1 34.75 3.85 43.28
C MET A 1 33.53 4.30 44.05
N SER A 2 32.48 3.45 44.07
CA SER A 2 31.10 3.64 44.54
C SER A 2 30.33 4.75 43.83
N GLY A 3 29.18 4.55 43.19
CA GLY A 3 28.21 3.45 43.26
C GLY A 3 26.87 4.14 43.09
N ILE A 4 26.31 4.12 41.88
CA ILE A 4 24.95 4.61 41.61
C ILE A 4 24.19 3.39 41.07
N GLU A 5 23.27 2.93 41.90
CA GLU A 5 22.33 1.86 41.61
C GLU A 5 21.60 2.17 40.30
N ARG A 6 21.59 1.19 39.39
CA ARG A 6 20.77 1.23 38.18
C ARG A 6 19.33 0.94 38.61
N THR A 7 18.45 1.91 38.44
CA THR A 7 17.01 1.65 38.47
C THR A 7 16.67 0.73 37.29
N PRO A 8 15.94 -0.38 37.49
CA PRO A 8 15.55 -1.27 36.40
C PRO A 8 14.58 -0.56 35.45
N GLN A 9 14.77 -0.80 34.16
CA GLN A 9 13.83 -0.53 33.07
C GLN A 9 12.44 -1.06 33.46
N GLU A 10 11.45 -0.19 33.63
CA GLU A 10 10.06 -0.62 33.77
C GLU A 10 9.60 -1.16 32.42
N ILE A 11 9.63 -2.48 32.30
CA ILE A 11 9.09 -3.24 31.19
C ILE A 11 7.57 -3.20 31.36
N LEU A 12 6.90 -2.36 30.56
CA LEU A 12 5.45 -2.27 30.55
C LEU A 12 4.86 -3.50 29.85
N LEU A 13 4.48 -4.46 30.68
CA LEU A 13 3.63 -5.60 30.32
C LEU A 13 2.20 -5.10 30.11
N HIS A 14 1.57 -5.46 29.00
CA HIS A 14 0.12 -5.31 28.85
C HIS A 14 -0.51 -6.66 29.24
N ASP A 15 -1.27 -6.70 30.33
CA ASP A 15 -1.81 -7.95 30.93
C ASP A 15 -0.76 -9.07 31.12
N GLY A 16 0.47 -8.71 31.50
CA GLY A 16 1.53 -9.69 31.74
C GLY A 16 2.21 -10.26 30.49
N LYS A 17 1.93 -9.71 29.29
CA LYS A 17 2.53 -10.14 28.02
C LYS A 17 3.45 -9.08 27.41
N LEU A 18 4.56 -9.52 26.80
CA LEU A 18 5.48 -8.68 26.00
C LEU A 18 5.01 -8.71 24.54
N ILE A 19 4.73 -7.55 23.94
CA ILE A 19 4.26 -7.46 22.54
C ILE A 19 5.43 -7.01 21.64
N ALA A 20 5.70 -7.74 20.57
CA ALA A 20 6.79 -7.44 19.63
C ALA A 20 6.44 -7.88 18.20
N GLY A 21 7.02 -7.24 17.18
CA GLY A 21 6.86 -7.67 15.78
C GLY A 21 7.59 -8.98 15.51
N LEU A 22 6.99 -9.89 14.72
CA LEU A 22 7.58 -11.19 14.39
C LEU A 22 8.99 -11.02 13.79
N ASP A 23 9.18 -10.06 12.89
CA ASP A 23 10.48 -9.82 12.23
C ASP A 23 11.58 -9.39 13.19
N SER A 24 11.23 -8.85 14.36
CA SER A 24 12.21 -8.45 15.38
C SER A 24 12.98 -9.66 15.93
N LEU A 25 12.43 -10.88 15.84
CA LEU A 25 13.15 -12.12 16.15
C LEU A 25 14.36 -12.35 15.26
N PHE A 26 14.31 -11.89 14.01
CA PHE A 26 15.29 -12.21 12.98
C PHE A 26 16.30 -11.08 12.75
N THR A 27 16.20 -9.97 13.50
CA THR A 27 17.20 -8.91 13.51
C THR A 27 18.41 -9.29 14.36
N GLU A 28 19.57 -8.68 14.12
CA GLU A 28 20.77 -8.91 14.94
C GLU A 28 20.56 -8.54 16.43
N GLN A 29 19.64 -7.62 16.70
CA GLN A 29 19.31 -7.16 18.05
C GLN A 29 18.31 -8.08 18.77
N GLY A 30 17.50 -8.84 18.04
CA GLY A 30 16.49 -9.75 18.60
C GLY A 30 15.41 -9.05 19.43
N ILE A 31 14.67 -9.84 20.23
CA ILE A 31 13.69 -9.33 21.21
C ILE A 31 14.26 -9.55 22.62
N ALA A 32 14.37 -8.47 23.40
CA ALA A 32 14.82 -8.57 24.79
C ALA A 32 13.73 -9.22 25.67
N ILE A 33 14.02 -10.41 26.20
CA ILE A 33 13.08 -11.17 27.04
C ILE A 33 13.33 -10.83 28.52
N PRO A 34 12.34 -10.29 29.26
CA PRO A 34 12.46 -9.81 30.63
C PRO A 34 12.85 -10.87 31.67
N GLY A 35 12.58 -12.14 31.39
CA GLY A 35 12.85 -13.26 32.29
C GLY A 35 12.04 -14.51 31.96
N ASP A 36 12.35 -15.60 32.67
CA ASP A 36 11.71 -16.90 32.49
C ASP A 36 10.20 -16.83 32.77
N GLY A 37 9.40 -17.43 31.88
CA GLY A 37 7.93 -17.42 31.97
C GLY A 37 7.26 -16.19 31.36
N THR A 38 8.01 -15.26 30.75
CA THR A 38 7.41 -14.14 30.01
C THR A 38 6.66 -14.65 28.77
N ALA A 39 5.36 -14.37 28.70
CA ALA A 39 4.57 -14.62 27.50
C ALA A 39 4.85 -13.52 26.46
N ILE A 40 5.41 -13.91 25.32
CA ILE A 40 5.68 -13.00 24.19
C ILE A 40 4.57 -13.18 23.16
N VAL A 41 3.88 -12.08 22.84
CA VAL A 41 2.94 -12.01 21.73
C VAL A 41 3.70 -11.43 20.55
N LEU A 42 4.08 -12.33 19.64
CA LEU A 42 4.69 -11.98 18.37
C LEU A 42 3.59 -11.62 17.40
N LEU A 43 3.55 -10.36 17.01
CA LEU A 43 2.65 -9.90 15.98
C LEU A 43 3.20 -10.38 14.64
N ALA A 44 2.69 -11.53 14.19
CA ALA A 44 2.79 -11.95 12.80
C ALA A 44 1.92 -11.02 11.95
N GLU A 45 2.41 -10.69 10.75
CA GLU A 45 1.97 -9.59 9.89
C GLU A 45 0.47 -9.50 9.55
N GLY A 46 -0.32 -10.55 9.87
CA GLY A 46 -1.79 -10.57 9.76
C GLY A 46 -2.52 -9.68 10.79
N HIS A 47 -1.89 -9.30 11.90
CA HIS A 47 -2.53 -8.54 12.97
C HIS A 47 -2.42 -7.00 12.85
N HIS A 48 -1.68 -6.44 11.88
CA HIS A 48 -1.48 -4.98 11.83
C HIS A 48 -2.54 -4.21 11.04
N THR A 49 -3.49 -4.90 10.42
CA THR A 49 -4.65 -4.31 9.77
C THR A 49 -5.88 -4.22 10.70
N LEU A 50 -5.71 -4.58 11.99
CA LEU A 50 -6.80 -4.74 12.97
C LEU A 50 -7.69 -3.50 13.20
N LYS A 51 -7.24 -2.25 13.02
CA LYS A 51 -8.15 -1.09 13.14
C LYS A 51 -9.12 -1.02 11.96
N TYR A 52 -8.64 -1.33 10.76
CA TYR A 52 -9.46 -1.33 9.56
C TYR A 52 -10.26 -2.63 9.40
N HIS A 53 -9.93 -3.69 10.13
CA HIS A 53 -10.63 -4.98 10.07
C HIS A 53 -11.17 -5.51 11.40
N ARG A 54 -11.30 -4.69 12.46
CA ARG A 54 -12.13 -5.03 13.64
C ARG A 54 -13.57 -4.52 13.42
N PRO A 55 -14.54 -5.40 13.11
CA PRO A 55 -15.85 -5.02 12.59
C PRO A 55 -16.85 -4.49 13.64
N GLU A 56 -16.45 -4.31 14.90
CA GLU A 56 -17.44 -4.15 15.99
C GLU A 56 -18.15 -2.80 16.00
N HIS A 57 -17.71 -1.82 15.21
CA HIS A 57 -18.42 -0.56 15.05
C HIS A 57 -18.41 -0.17 13.58
N LEU A 58 -19.57 -0.21 12.90
CA LEU A 58 -20.16 0.91 12.12
C LEU A 58 -21.38 0.46 11.25
N PRO A 59 -22.32 1.38 10.94
CA PRO A 59 -23.64 1.08 10.34
C PRO A 59 -23.65 1.04 8.79
N THR A 60 -24.79 0.58 8.28
CA THR A 60 -25.14 0.11 6.92
C THR A 60 -25.06 1.08 5.71
N ALA A 61 -24.50 0.52 4.63
CA ALA A 61 -24.80 0.58 3.17
C ALA A 61 -24.85 1.91 2.36
N PRO A 62 -24.13 2.00 1.21
CA PRO A 62 -24.39 2.97 0.14
C PRO A 62 -25.05 2.35 -1.12
N GLY A 63 -25.81 3.19 -1.85
CA GLY A 63 -26.62 2.85 -3.04
C GLY A 63 -25.93 3.03 -4.41
N ALA A 64 -26.66 2.65 -5.46
CA ALA A 64 -26.18 2.34 -6.81
C ALA A 64 -25.67 3.53 -7.67
N ALA A 65 -24.68 3.23 -8.54
CA ALA A 65 -23.98 4.17 -9.44
C ALA A 65 -24.47 4.17 -10.91
N ALA A 66 -24.22 5.27 -11.64
CA ALA A 66 -24.52 5.48 -13.07
C ALA A 66 -23.25 5.53 -13.95
N LYS A 67 -23.37 5.17 -15.24
CA LYS A 67 -22.27 4.89 -16.20
C LYS A 67 -21.83 6.08 -17.07
N GLY A 68 -20.52 6.14 -17.36
CA GLY A 68 -19.98 6.67 -18.63
C GLY A 68 -19.27 8.02 -18.60
N SER A 69 -18.05 8.09 -18.07
CA SER A 69 -17.04 9.14 -18.36
C SER A 69 -15.64 8.68 -17.89
N PRO A 70 -14.53 9.29 -18.36
CA PRO A 70 -13.20 8.86 -17.95
C PRO A 70 -12.97 9.02 -16.44
N GLN A 71 -12.41 7.97 -15.85
CA GLN A 71 -12.61 7.56 -14.45
C GLN A 71 -11.52 8.03 -13.48
N ALA A 72 -11.52 9.22 -12.86
CA ALA A 72 -10.49 9.51 -11.84
C ALA A 72 -10.64 8.49 -10.69
N ARG A 73 -9.57 7.78 -10.31
CA ARG A 73 -9.55 6.73 -9.27
C ARG A 73 -8.32 6.99 -8.41
N PHE A 74 -8.52 7.10 -7.09
CA PHE A 74 -7.48 7.30 -6.08
C PHE A 74 -7.87 6.51 -4.82
N GLU A 75 -6.88 5.90 -4.17
CA GLU A 75 -7.02 4.76 -3.26
C GLU A 75 -6.58 5.12 -1.83
N GLY A 76 -7.05 6.27 -1.32
CA GLY A 76 -6.62 6.81 -0.03
C GLY A 76 -6.78 5.85 1.16
N GLY A 77 -7.69 4.88 1.09
CA GLY A 77 -7.81 3.82 2.09
C GLY A 77 -6.55 2.93 2.21
N GLU A 78 -5.87 2.65 1.11
CA GLU A 78 -4.65 1.84 1.06
C GLU A 78 -3.48 2.59 1.72
N HIS A 79 -3.27 3.87 1.34
CA HIS A 79 -2.29 4.75 1.99
C HIS A 79 -2.50 4.88 3.49
N THR A 80 -3.77 5.03 3.91
CA THR A 80 -4.11 5.10 5.33
C THR A 80 -3.67 3.83 6.04
N ALA A 81 -4.00 2.65 5.50
CA ALA A 81 -3.65 1.38 6.11
C ALA A 81 -2.14 1.12 6.16
N ILE A 82 -1.40 1.53 5.13
CA ILE A 82 0.07 1.44 5.10
C ILE A 82 0.67 2.26 6.26
N GLY A 83 0.36 3.56 6.32
CA GLY A 83 0.95 4.45 7.31
C GLY A 83 0.55 4.10 8.74
N ASP A 84 -0.73 3.77 8.95
CA ASP A 84 -1.25 3.40 10.28
C ASP A 84 -0.66 2.08 10.81
N SER A 85 -0.11 1.22 9.94
CA SER A 85 0.54 -0.02 10.33
C SER A 85 1.97 0.16 10.87
N THR A 86 2.52 1.37 10.78
CA THR A 86 3.87 1.69 11.29
C THR A 86 3.89 1.94 12.79
N LEU A 87 5.11 1.98 13.34
CA LEU A 87 5.39 2.25 14.75
C LEU A 87 6.16 3.57 14.87
N LEU A 88 5.62 4.50 15.67
CA LEU A 88 6.24 5.79 15.98
C LEU A 88 6.96 5.74 17.33
N ARG A 89 8.05 6.50 17.47
CA ARG A 89 8.79 6.65 18.73
C ARG A 89 8.93 8.11 19.12
N PHE A 90 8.80 8.40 20.41
CA PHE A 90 8.93 9.75 20.97
C PHE A 90 10.08 9.86 21.99
N ALA A 91 10.52 8.74 22.56
CA ALA A 91 11.65 8.70 23.48
C ALA A 91 12.50 7.45 23.24
N LYS A 92 13.82 7.57 23.44
CA LYS A 92 14.81 6.53 23.14
C LYS A 92 14.51 5.20 23.84
N ASP A 93 14.11 5.29 25.12
CA ASP A 93 13.93 4.14 25.99
C ASP A 93 12.45 3.77 26.18
N ALA A 94 11.54 4.37 25.40
CA ALA A 94 10.11 4.07 25.42
C ALA A 94 9.73 3.04 24.33
N PRO A 95 8.67 2.24 24.58
CA PRO A 95 8.10 1.38 23.54
C PRO A 95 7.60 2.23 22.37
N ALA A 96 7.68 1.67 21.16
CA ALA A 96 7.07 2.33 20.00
C ALA A 96 5.55 2.21 20.07
N ILE A 97 4.86 3.22 19.57
CA ILE A 97 3.41 3.33 19.59
C ILE A 97 2.90 3.09 18.16
N PRO A 98 1.92 2.22 17.93
CA PRO A 98 1.29 2.09 16.62
C PRO A 98 0.77 3.43 16.12
N ALA A 99 1.12 3.80 14.88
CA ALA A 99 0.82 5.12 14.33
C ALA A 99 -0.68 5.45 14.29
N TRP A 100 -1.53 4.44 14.20
CA TRP A 100 -2.99 4.61 14.27
C TRP A 100 -3.53 5.07 15.63
N GLN A 101 -2.73 4.96 16.69
CA GLN A 101 -3.03 5.43 18.06
C GLN A 101 -2.51 6.84 18.33
N VAL A 102 -1.72 7.39 17.41
CA VAL A 102 -1.07 8.69 17.59
C VAL A 102 -1.78 9.71 16.72
N GLU A 103 -2.20 10.82 17.34
CA GLU A 103 -2.66 12.00 16.63
C GLU A 103 -1.49 12.98 16.46
N LEU A 104 -1.14 13.27 15.22
CA LEU A 104 -0.13 14.27 14.86
C LEU A 104 -0.82 15.64 14.74
N HIS A 105 -0.45 16.58 15.62
CA HIS A 105 -1.08 17.89 15.67
C HIS A 105 -0.43 18.85 14.67
N LEU A 106 -1.23 19.45 13.80
CA LEU A 106 -0.81 20.43 12.79
C LEU A 106 -1.10 21.86 13.25
N SER A 107 -0.39 22.83 12.68
CA SER A 107 -0.47 24.24 13.08
C SER A 107 -1.85 24.88 12.90
N ASN A 108 -2.67 24.35 11.99
CA ASN A 108 -4.05 24.80 11.80
C ASN A 108 -5.04 24.14 12.77
N GLY A 109 -4.60 23.28 13.69
CA GLY A 109 -5.45 22.58 14.65
C GLY A 109 -6.14 21.33 14.09
N LEU A 110 -5.63 20.77 12.98
CA LEU A 110 -5.89 19.39 12.61
C LEU A 110 -5.11 18.43 13.53
N ALA A 111 -5.71 17.29 13.80
CA ALA A 111 -5.11 16.16 14.49
C ALA A 111 -5.37 14.93 13.61
N LEU A 112 -4.32 14.33 13.05
CA LEU A 112 -4.42 13.28 12.05
C LEU A 112 -3.47 12.14 12.39
N THR A 113 -3.83 10.89 12.09
CA THR A 113 -2.87 9.78 12.17
C THR A 113 -1.85 9.87 11.05
N TYR A 114 -0.72 9.16 11.20
CA TYR A 114 0.30 9.09 10.16
C TYR A 114 -0.30 8.65 8.82
N GLY A 115 -1.09 7.56 8.81
CA GLY A 115 -1.74 7.06 7.61
C GLY A 115 -2.70 8.06 6.97
N GLN A 116 -3.45 8.82 7.76
CA GLN A 116 -4.34 9.86 7.23
C GLN A 116 -3.55 10.97 6.54
N VAL A 117 -2.36 11.33 7.03
CA VAL A 117 -1.51 12.32 6.37
C VAL A 117 -0.94 11.77 5.05
N ILE A 118 -0.52 10.49 4.99
CA ILE A 118 -0.13 9.83 3.73
C ILE A 118 -1.27 9.91 2.71
N ALA A 119 -2.49 9.54 3.12
CA ALA A 119 -3.65 9.48 2.22
C ALA A 119 -4.16 10.84 1.74
N LEU A 120 -3.80 11.92 2.44
CA LEU A 120 -4.20 13.28 2.11
C LEU A 120 -3.15 14.02 1.27
N GLY A 121 -1.87 13.72 1.49
CA GLY A 121 -0.76 14.33 0.76
C GLY A 121 -0.78 13.94 -0.72
N GLY A 122 -0.32 14.81 -1.61
CA GLY A 122 -0.20 14.56 -3.05
C GLY A 122 -1.53 14.55 -3.82
N ASP A 123 -2.55 13.84 -3.33
CA ASP A 123 -3.84 13.63 -3.98
C ASP A 123 -4.85 14.74 -3.70
N PHE A 124 -4.96 15.13 -2.44
CA PHE A 124 -5.96 16.10 -1.99
C PHE A 124 -5.33 17.44 -1.62
N TYR A 125 -4.08 17.40 -1.16
CA TYR A 125 -3.32 18.57 -0.74
C TYR A 125 -2.00 18.65 -1.50
N GLY A 126 -1.75 19.82 -2.07
CA GLY A 126 -0.66 20.07 -2.99
C GLY A 126 -0.90 21.33 -3.81
N ILE A 127 0.06 21.67 -4.69
CA ILE A 127 -0.01 22.83 -5.56
C ILE A 127 0.04 22.34 -7.02
N ALA A 128 -1.11 22.19 -7.65
CA ALA A 128 -1.25 21.51 -8.95
C ALA A 128 -0.39 22.10 -10.07
N ASP A 129 -0.20 23.42 -10.12
CA ASP A 129 0.63 24.11 -11.11
C ASP A 129 2.11 24.17 -10.72
N ARG A 130 2.49 23.63 -9.56
CA ARG A 130 3.86 23.60 -9.06
C ARG A 130 4.24 22.23 -8.48
N PRO A 131 4.26 21.16 -9.31
CA PRO A 131 4.79 19.87 -8.88
C PRO A 131 6.14 20.00 -8.19
N ILE A 132 6.36 19.17 -7.18
CA ILE A 132 7.55 19.17 -6.33
C ILE A 132 8.77 18.84 -7.17
N ALA A 133 8.70 17.79 -7.99
CA ALA A 133 9.82 17.28 -8.78
C ALA A 133 10.29 18.25 -9.87
N ASP A 134 9.50 19.27 -10.22
CA ASP A 134 9.88 20.32 -11.18
C ASP A 134 10.85 21.36 -10.61
N GLY A 135 11.20 21.31 -9.32
CA GLY A 135 12.28 22.12 -8.77
C GLY A 135 13.63 21.73 -9.38
N GLY A 136 14.33 22.68 -10.00
CA GLY A 136 15.59 22.44 -10.70
C GLY A 136 16.76 22.13 -9.76
N THR A 137 16.62 22.43 -8.47
CA THR A 137 17.60 22.13 -7.42
C THR A 137 16.95 21.43 -6.22
N PRO A 138 17.71 20.70 -5.39
CA PRO A 138 17.17 20.11 -4.16
C PRO A 138 16.46 21.11 -3.25
N ALA A 139 17.02 22.33 -3.11
CA ALA A 139 16.42 23.39 -2.29
C ALA A 139 15.08 23.88 -2.86
N GLU A 140 14.96 24.02 -4.19
CA GLU A 140 13.68 24.37 -4.83
C GLU A 140 12.63 23.28 -4.63
N ARG A 141 13.02 22.01 -4.70
CA ARG A 141 12.10 20.88 -4.45
C ARG A 141 11.63 20.86 -3.01
N GLN A 142 12.54 21.07 -2.05
CA GLN A 142 12.17 21.21 -0.62
C GLN A 142 11.21 22.39 -0.40
N ALA A 143 11.45 23.54 -1.02
CA ALA A 143 10.54 24.69 -0.92
C ALA A 143 9.15 24.40 -1.51
N ARG A 144 9.07 23.70 -2.64
CA ARG A 144 7.81 23.26 -3.26
C ARG A 144 7.08 22.25 -2.38
N PHE A 145 7.81 21.28 -1.82
CA PHE A 145 7.25 20.32 -0.87
C PHE A 145 6.66 21.03 0.34
N THR A 146 7.40 21.95 0.98
CA THR A 146 6.90 22.72 2.12
C THR A 146 5.64 23.51 1.77
N ALA A 147 5.56 24.10 0.57
CA ALA A 147 4.36 24.79 0.11
C ALA A 147 3.17 23.83 -0.07
N ALA A 148 3.41 22.63 -0.62
CA ALA A 148 2.40 21.58 -0.76
C ALA A 148 1.89 21.10 0.61
N PHE A 149 2.78 20.75 1.53
CA PHE A 149 2.46 20.34 2.89
C PHE A 149 1.67 21.43 3.64
N ASN A 150 2.04 22.70 3.50
CA ASN A 150 1.35 23.81 4.15
C ASN A 150 -0.09 24.00 3.66
N SER A 151 -0.43 23.53 2.46
CA SER A 151 -1.82 23.51 1.99
C SER A 151 -2.71 22.61 2.87
N LEU A 152 -2.15 21.56 3.47
CA LEU A 152 -2.81 20.72 4.48
C LEU A 152 -2.65 21.31 5.90
N ALA A 153 -1.41 21.64 6.28
CA ALA A 153 -1.05 21.81 7.69
C ALA A 153 -1.24 23.22 8.27
N VAL A 154 -1.37 24.25 7.41
CA VAL A 154 -1.39 25.67 7.83
C VAL A 154 -2.71 26.36 7.52
N LEU A 155 -3.37 26.03 6.41
CA LEU A 155 -4.59 26.72 6.01
C LEU A 155 -5.78 26.36 6.93
N PRO A 156 -6.52 27.34 7.51
CA PRO A 156 -7.68 27.05 8.36
C PRO A 156 -8.81 26.29 7.64
N ALA A 157 -9.00 26.55 6.34
CA ALA A 157 -10.03 25.88 5.54
C ALA A 157 -9.81 24.36 5.41
N SER A 158 -8.57 23.92 5.50
CA SER A 158 -8.20 22.50 5.37
C SER A 158 -8.74 21.64 6.52
N ARG A 159 -9.08 22.24 7.66
CA ARG A 159 -9.61 21.50 8.82
C ARG A 159 -10.92 20.77 8.51
N GLU A 160 -11.90 21.53 8.02
CA GLU A 160 -13.22 20.99 7.71
C GLU A 160 -13.19 20.17 6.42
N GLU A 161 -12.38 20.61 5.44
CA GLU A 161 -12.22 19.92 4.16
C GLU A 161 -11.60 18.52 4.32
N ALA A 162 -10.52 18.39 5.09
CA ALA A 162 -9.86 17.10 5.35
C ALA A 162 -10.82 16.11 6.01
N GLN A 163 -11.62 16.56 6.99
CA GLN A 163 -12.62 15.71 7.65
C GLN A 163 -13.68 15.20 6.67
N LYS A 164 -14.14 16.04 5.73
CA LYS A 164 -15.08 15.62 4.67
C LYS A 164 -14.46 14.61 3.72
N ILE A 165 -13.20 14.82 3.32
CA ILE A 165 -12.46 13.89 2.45
C ILE A 165 -12.34 12.51 3.13
N LEU A 166 -11.88 12.49 4.39
CA LEU A 166 -11.74 11.26 5.17
C LEU A 166 -13.08 10.54 5.39
N GLN A 167 -14.19 11.29 5.50
CA GLN A 167 -15.52 10.70 5.61
C GLN A 167 -15.96 10.00 4.30
N VAL A 168 -15.60 10.52 3.14
CA VAL A 168 -15.84 9.85 1.84
C VAL A 168 -14.95 8.62 1.70
N MET A 169 -13.67 8.73 2.08
CA MET A 169 -12.70 7.61 2.08
C MET A 169 -13.15 6.45 2.98
N LYS A 170 -13.87 6.75 4.08
CA LYS A 170 -14.46 5.72 4.94
C LYS A 170 -15.47 4.82 4.20
N SER A 171 -16.14 5.33 3.16
CA SER A 171 -17.05 4.53 2.33
C SER A 171 -16.30 3.46 1.53
N GLU A 172 -15.15 3.83 0.97
CA GLU A 172 -14.24 2.91 0.28
C GLU A 172 -13.73 1.81 1.22
N ILE A 173 -13.20 2.21 2.39
CA ILE A 173 -12.72 1.28 3.43
C ILE A 173 -13.83 0.31 3.86
N THR A 174 -15.05 0.81 4.04
CA THR A 174 -16.21 -0.01 4.43
C THR A 174 -16.56 -1.05 3.38
N ALA A 175 -16.50 -0.69 2.09
CA ALA A 175 -16.78 -1.60 0.99
C ALA A 175 -15.70 -2.69 0.86
N ALA A 176 -14.42 -2.34 0.96
CA ALA A 176 -13.32 -3.30 0.98
C ALA A 176 -13.45 -4.29 2.15
N ASN A 177 -13.76 -3.79 3.35
CA ASN A 177 -14.00 -4.62 4.52
C ASN A 177 -15.17 -5.58 4.34
N GLN A 178 -16.24 -5.13 3.70
CA GLN A 178 -17.38 -5.99 3.41
C GLN A 178 -16.99 -7.10 2.43
N ALA A 179 -16.25 -6.79 1.36
CA ALA A 179 -15.74 -7.79 0.43
C ALA A 179 -14.89 -8.85 1.13
N ILE A 180 -14.00 -8.44 2.04
CA ILE A 180 -13.18 -9.35 2.85
C ILE A 180 -14.04 -10.29 3.70
N ARG A 181 -15.09 -9.75 4.37
CA ARG A 181 -16.02 -10.56 5.15
C ARG A 181 -16.74 -11.60 4.30
N ASP A 182 -17.18 -11.18 3.12
CA ASP A 182 -17.90 -12.04 2.17
C ASP A 182 -16.98 -13.05 1.49
N GLY A 183 -15.66 -12.94 1.66
CA GLY A 183 -14.66 -13.82 1.06
C GLY A 183 -14.38 -13.49 -0.40
N ARG A 184 -14.71 -12.26 -0.83
CA ARG A 184 -14.37 -11.71 -2.14
C ARG A 184 -13.05 -10.96 -2.10
N GLN A 185 -12.47 -10.71 -3.26
CA GLN A 185 -11.29 -9.85 -3.36
C GLN A 185 -11.71 -8.37 -3.19
N PRO A 186 -10.98 -7.57 -2.41
CA PRO A 186 -11.27 -6.15 -2.21
C PRO A 186 -11.39 -5.34 -3.49
N HIS A 187 -10.60 -5.64 -4.52
CA HIS A 187 -10.70 -4.92 -5.80
C HIS A 187 -12.09 -5.02 -6.44
N GLU A 188 -12.85 -6.08 -6.20
CA GLU A 188 -14.20 -6.22 -6.75
C GLU A 188 -15.12 -5.12 -6.20
N ALA A 189 -14.96 -4.76 -4.92
CA ALA A 189 -15.70 -3.66 -4.31
C ALA A 189 -15.26 -2.30 -4.88
N TYR A 190 -13.96 -2.12 -5.15
CA TYR A 190 -13.45 -0.91 -5.79
C TYR A 190 -13.97 -0.76 -7.23
N ASP A 191 -14.08 -1.86 -7.97
CA ASP A 191 -14.67 -1.87 -9.31
C ASP A 191 -16.18 -1.55 -9.29
N GLU A 192 -16.91 -2.02 -8.27
CA GLU A 192 -18.34 -1.74 -8.06
C GLU A 192 -18.60 -0.27 -7.67
N LEU A 193 -17.76 0.32 -6.82
CA LEU A 193 -17.87 1.73 -6.41
C LEU A 193 -17.65 2.70 -7.59
N GLY A 194 -16.80 2.32 -8.54
CA GLY A 194 -16.48 3.15 -9.71
C GLY A 194 -15.97 4.54 -9.30
N ASP A 195 -16.42 5.59 -10.00
CA ASP A 195 -15.93 6.97 -9.80
C ASP A 195 -16.83 7.83 -8.92
N THR A 196 -17.80 7.22 -8.25
CA THR A 196 -18.77 7.94 -7.42
C THR A 196 -18.07 8.80 -6.38
N LEU A 197 -17.03 8.24 -5.75
CA LEU A 197 -16.22 8.91 -4.73
C LEU A 197 -15.39 10.07 -5.31
N SER A 198 -14.81 9.91 -6.49
CA SER A 198 -14.07 10.98 -7.18
C SER A 198 -14.93 12.19 -7.49
N GLY A 199 -16.21 11.98 -7.81
CA GLY A 199 -17.18 13.06 -7.96
C GLY A 199 -17.45 13.82 -6.64
N GLU A 200 -17.50 13.10 -5.51
CA GLU A 200 -17.68 13.71 -4.18
C GLU A 200 -16.43 14.47 -3.73
N TRP A 201 -15.25 13.87 -3.87
CA TRP A 201 -13.98 14.52 -3.58
C TRP A 201 -13.74 15.76 -4.43
N ASN A 202 -14.10 15.72 -5.71
CA ASN A 202 -14.04 16.90 -6.55
C ASN A 202 -14.91 18.05 -6.03
N LYS A 203 -16.14 17.75 -5.59
CA LYS A 203 -17.03 18.74 -4.97
C LYS A 203 -16.48 19.30 -3.67
N ILE A 204 -15.95 18.44 -2.79
CA ILE A 204 -15.36 18.86 -1.51
C ILE A 204 -14.19 19.82 -1.74
N THR A 205 -13.38 19.57 -2.76
CA THR A 205 -12.19 20.37 -3.09
C THR A 205 -12.47 21.54 -4.04
N GLY A 206 -13.72 22.02 -4.08
CA GLY A 206 -14.11 23.25 -4.78
C GLY A 206 -14.46 23.09 -6.26
N GLY A 207 -14.70 21.86 -6.73
CA GLY A 207 -15.14 21.53 -8.08
C GLY A 207 -16.61 21.12 -8.16
N GLY A 208 -16.99 20.55 -9.30
CA GLY A 208 -18.31 20.00 -9.56
C GLY A 208 -19.41 21.06 -9.72
N SER A 209 -20.52 20.63 -10.32
CA SER A 209 -21.69 21.45 -10.57
C SER A 209 -22.97 20.61 -10.48
N PHE A 210 -24.13 21.26 -10.61
CA PHE A 210 -25.41 20.56 -10.71
C PHE A 210 -25.49 19.64 -11.95
N ALA A 211 -24.77 19.98 -13.02
CA ALA A 211 -24.79 19.26 -14.29
C ALA A 211 -23.75 18.14 -14.35
N SER A 212 -22.64 18.26 -13.61
CA SER A 212 -21.58 17.24 -13.58
C SER A 212 -20.84 17.26 -12.24
N PRO A 213 -20.68 16.11 -11.57
CA PRO A 213 -19.86 16.04 -10.38
C PRO A 213 -18.36 16.26 -10.66
N LEU A 214 -17.91 16.12 -11.91
CA LEU A 214 -16.51 16.24 -12.31
C LEU A 214 -16.13 17.65 -12.78
N PHE A 215 -17.08 18.45 -13.25
CA PHE A 215 -16.80 19.78 -13.83
C PHE A 215 -17.56 20.91 -13.12
N PRO A 216 -16.90 22.05 -12.80
CA PRO A 216 -15.47 22.35 -13.00
C PRO A 216 -14.52 21.49 -12.14
N LEU A 217 -13.23 21.50 -12.48
CA LEU A 217 -12.22 20.74 -11.73
C LEU A 217 -11.89 21.45 -10.39
N GLY A 218 -12.14 20.74 -9.29
CA GLY A 218 -11.66 21.06 -7.95
C GLY A 218 -10.18 20.73 -7.79
N ARG A 219 -9.62 20.99 -6.60
CA ARG A 219 -8.18 20.78 -6.35
C ARG A 219 -7.77 19.32 -6.56
N TYR A 220 -8.58 18.36 -6.13
CA TYR A 220 -8.33 16.93 -6.31
C TYR A 220 -8.12 16.55 -7.79
N LEU A 221 -9.06 16.90 -8.68
CA LEU A 221 -8.92 16.58 -10.10
C LEU A 221 -7.84 17.40 -10.80
N LYS A 222 -7.51 18.60 -10.30
CA LYS A 222 -6.39 19.40 -10.81
C LYS A 222 -5.05 18.75 -10.46
N LEU A 223 -4.88 18.28 -9.22
CA LEU A 223 -3.69 17.54 -8.81
C LEU A 223 -3.53 16.29 -9.68
N ALA A 224 -4.60 15.51 -9.85
CA ALA A 224 -4.62 14.33 -10.73
C ALA A 224 -4.22 14.61 -12.20
N ALA A 225 -4.43 15.83 -12.69
CA ALA A 225 -4.09 16.20 -14.06
C ALA A 225 -2.59 16.49 -14.28
N SER A 226 -1.89 16.94 -13.23
CA SER A 226 -0.46 17.30 -13.23
C SER A 226 0.36 16.48 -12.21
N ASN A 227 -0.07 15.24 -11.96
CA ASN A 227 0.41 14.36 -10.90
C ASN A 227 1.70 13.58 -11.23
N TRP A 228 2.62 14.10 -12.05
CA TRP A 228 3.84 13.32 -12.31
C TRP A 228 4.69 13.10 -11.07
N ASP A 229 4.54 13.89 -9.99
CA ASP A 229 5.14 13.62 -8.67
C ASP A 229 4.80 12.23 -8.10
N HIS A 230 3.85 11.49 -8.68
CA HIS A 230 3.47 10.14 -8.28
C HIS A 230 4.24 9.05 -9.02
N PHE A 231 4.92 9.38 -10.12
CA PHE A 231 5.42 8.39 -11.07
C PHE A 231 6.95 8.29 -11.07
N GLY A 232 7.47 7.08 -10.93
CA GLY A 232 8.86 6.69 -11.18
C GLY A 232 9.88 7.64 -10.57
N GLU A 233 10.79 8.16 -11.40
CA GLU A 233 11.84 9.08 -10.94
C GLU A 233 11.29 10.35 -10.28
N TRP A 234 10.11 10.82 -10.67
CA TRP A 234 9.52 12.04 -10.14
C TRP A 234 8.99 11.85 -8.71
N ALA A 235 8.38 10.70 -8.42
CA ALA A 235 8.02 10.29 -7.05
C ALA A 235 9.23 10.15 -6.15
N LEU A 236 10.32 9.56 -6.68
CA LEU A 236 11.58 9.49 -5.97
C LEU A 236 12.10 10.90 -5.59
N LEU A 237 12.04 11.87 -6.52
CA LEU A 237 12.47 13.25 -6.24
C LEU A 237 11.55 13.96 -5.24
N ALA A 238 10.24 13.70 -5.29
CA ALA A 238 9.24 14.27 -4.37
C ALA A 238 9.42 13.72 -2.94
N TYR A 239 9.52 12.40 -2.79
CA TYR A 239 9.85 11.75 -1.51
C TYR A 239 11.16 12.28 -0.93
N GLN A 240 12.24 12.30 -1.72
CA GLN A 240 13.55 12.76 -1.24
C GLN A 240 13.52 14.20 -0.72
N ALA A 241 12.76 15.08 -1.39
CA ALA A 241 12.58 16.45 -0.96
C ALA A 241 11.80 16.54 0.35
N GLY A 242 10.69 15.81 0.44
CA GLY A 242 9.85 15.79 1.64
C GLY A 242 10.53 15.18 2.86
N HIS A 243 11.13 14.01 2.69
CA HIS A 243 11.87 13.33 3.74
C HIS A 243 13.03 14.20 4.24
N ALA A 244 13.76 14.89 3.35
CA ALA A 244 14.81 15.83 3.78
C ALA A 244 14.27 16.97 4.66
N VAL A 245 13.09 17.52 4.35
CA VAL A 245 12.44 18.55 5.18
C VAL A 245 12.00 17.95 6.53
N ALA A 246 11.46 16.74 6.54
CA ALA A 246 11.10 16.03 7.78
C ALA A 246 12.31 15.78 8.69
N LEU A 247 13.45 15.34 8.13
CA LEU A 247 14.70 15.16 8.89
C LEU A 247 15.21 16.49 9.46
N GLN A 248 15.13 17.59 8.70
CA GLN A 248 15.47 18.93 9.21
C GLN A 248 14.55 19.33 10.38
N GLN A 249 13.25 19.07 10.28
CA GLN A 249 12.29 19.31 11.36
C GLN A 249 12.56 18.43 12.59
N ALA A 250 13.01 17.19 12.41
CA ALA A 250 13.43 16.32 13.51
C ALA A 250 14.65 16.89 14.28
N VAL A 251 15.57 17.57 13.60
CA VAL A 251 16.66 18.30 14.26
C VAL A 251 16.12 19.49 15.06
N VAL A 252 15.12 20.22 14.55
CA VAL A 252 14.44 21.29 15.29
C VAL A 252 13.80 20.72 16.56
N ALA A 253 13.08 19.59 16.44
CA ALA A 253 12.45 18.92 17.57
C ALA A 253 13.46 18.51 18.65
N ARG A 254 14.64 18.04 18.26
CA ARG A 254 15.73 17.74 19.20
C ARG A 254 16.17 18.99 19.96
N GLN A 255 16.33 20.11 19.25
CA GLN A 255 16.83 21.36 19.84
C GLN A 255 15.80 21.99 20.79
N SER A 256 14.51 21.90 20.46
CA SER A 256 13.44 22.42 21.30
C SER A 256 13.09 21.49 22.47
N GLY A 257 13.28 20.18 22.30
CA GLY A 257 12.81 19.16 23.24
C GLY A 257 11.29 19.03 23.27
N SER A 258 10.59 19.55 22.25
CA SER A 258 9.12 19.54 22.15
C SER A 258 8.62 18.34 21.36
N ASP A 259 7.72 17.56 21.96
CA ASP A 259 7.03 16.46 21.26
C ASP A 259 6.23 16.99 20.06
N GLN A 260 5.68 18.21 20.13
CA GLN A 260 4.94 18.82 19.02
C GLN A 260 5.81 19.05 17.78
N ASP A 261 7.09 19.39 17.97
CA ASP A 261 8.01 19.55 16.84
C ASP A 261 8.37 18.21 16.21
N LEU A 262 8.39 17.13 17.00
CA LEU A 262 8.60 15.77 16.51
C LEU A 262 7.35 15.22 15.81
N GLU A 263 6.15 15.52 16.33
CA GLU A 263 4.89 15.25 15.64
C GLU A 263 4.84 15.95 14.28
N LEU A 264 5.29 17.21 14.20
CA LEU A 264 5.38 17.93 12.93
C LEU A 264 6.40 17.28 11.98
N ALA A 265 7.54 16.79 12.48
CA ALA A 265 8.49 16.03 11.68
C ALA A 265 7.86 14.75 11.11
N TYR A 266 7.13 13.99 11.93
CA TYR A 266 6.39 12.82 11.48
C TYR A 266 5.29 13.18 10.47
N ALA A 267 4.57 14.27 10.65
CA ALA A 267 3.54 14.70 9.70
C ALA A 267 4.14 15.11 8.34
N MET A 268 5.27 15.83 8.35
CA MET A 268 6.02 16.11 7.13
C MET A 268 6.50 14.82 6.48
N ASN A 269 6.99 13.86 7.27
CA ASN A 269 7.43 12.57 6.74
C ASN A 269 6.28 11.76 6.14
N ALA A 270 5.12 11.71 6.79
CA ALA A 270 3.93 11.05 6.28
C ALA A 270 3.47 11.64 4.94
N PHE A 271 3.52 12.97 4.80
CA PHE A 271 3.20 13.62 3.54
C PHE A 271 4.22 13.28 2.44
N ALA A 272 5.50 13.09 2.81
CA ALA A 272 6.52 12.60 1.88
C ALA A 272 6.34 11.12 1.53
N ASP A 273 5.96 10.30 2.51
CA ASP A 273 5.75 8.86 2.36
C ASP A 273 4.59 8.54 1.42
N HIS A 274 3.67 9.46 1.15
CA HIS A 274 2.73 9.34 0.04
C HIS A 274 3.46 8.95 -1.27
N PHE A 275 4.45 9.76 -1.66
CA PHE A 275 5.27 9.51 -2.85
C PHE A 275 6.18 8.28 -2.70
N LEU A 276 6.55 7.91 -1.46
CA LEU A 276 7.25 6.65 -1.22
C LEU A 276 6.34 5.45 -1.50
N THR A 277 5.09 5.51 -1.07
CA THR A 277 4.12 4.43 -1.26
C THR A 277 3.71 4.26 -2.72
N ASP A 278 3.71 5.33 -3.52
CA ASP A 278 3.51 5.25 -4.97
C ASP A 278 4.60 4.41 -5.66
N LEU A 279 5.84 4.44 -5.13
CA LEU A 279 6.93 3.58 -5.62
C LEU A 279 6.73 2.09 -5.32
N PHE A 280 5.66 1.71 -4.62
CA PHE A 280 5.24 0.32 -4.44
C PHE A 280 3.92 0.01 -5.15
N SER A 281 3.49 0.89 -6.06
CA SER A 281 2.35 0.63 -6.92
C SER A 281 2.79 0.53 -8.37
N ALA A 282 2.58 -0.64 -8.98
CA ALA A 282 3.11 -0.95 -10.30
C ALA A 282 2.75 0.05 -11.41
N GLY A 283 1.52 0.58 -11.36
CA GLY A 283 1.03 1.62 -12.29
C GLY A 283 1.82 2.92 -12.24
N HIS A 284 2.58 3.16 -11.18
CA HIS A 284 3.38 4.36 -11.00
C HIS A 284 4.86 4.16 -11.38
N LEU A 285 5.34 2.93 -11.60
CA LEU A 285 6.78 2.68 -11.75
C LEU A 285 7.35 3.07 -13.11
N ARG A 286 6.73 2.59 -14.20
CA ARG A 286 7.28 2.72 -15.56
C ARG A 286 6.39 3.50 -16.53
N VAL A 287 5.27 4.04 -16.05
CA VAL A 287 4.38 4.86 -16.88
C VAL A 287 5.05 6.21 -17.14
N PRO A 288 5.34 6.57 -18.41
CA PRO A 288 6.02 7.83 -18.73
C PRO A 288 5.03 9.01 -18.70
N ARG A 289 4.43 9.27 -17.54
CA ARG A 289 3.30 10.19 -17.33
C ARG A 289 3.59 11.58 -17.86
N LYS A 290 4.72 12.16 -17.45
CA LYS A 290 5.14 13.51 -17.86
C LYS A 290 5.44 13.58 -19.35
N GLN A 291 6.22 12.62 -19.87
CA GLN A 291 6.59 12.58 -21.28
C GLN A 291 5.38 12.36 -22.19
N LEU A 292 4.36 11.62 -21.74
CA LEU A 292 3.09 11.49 -22.46
C LEU A 292 2.31 12.81 -22.50
N ALA A 293 2.25 13.54 -21.38
CA ALA A 293 1.63 14.86 -21.33
C ALA A 293 2.35 15.86 -22.25
N ASP A 294 3.69 15.80 -22.31
CA ASP A 294 4.52 16.67 -23.16
C ASP A 294 4.43 16.31 -24.66
N SER A 295 4.25 15.02 -24.98
CA SER A 295 4.30 14.52 -26.37
C SER A 295 2.95 14.51 -27.09
N VAL A 296 1.84 14.65 -26.36
CA VAL A 296 0.49 14.53 -26.91
C VAL A 296 -0.24 15.87 -26.83
N THR A 297 -0.85 16.29 -27.93
CA THR A 297 -1.67 17.52 -27.99
C THR A 297 -3.15 17.17 -28.16
N PRO A 298 -4.05 17.66 -27.27
CA PRO A 298 -3.75 18.38 -26.03
C PRO A 298 -3.13 17.48 -24.95
N SER A 299 -2.37 18.06 -24.02
CA SER A 299 -1.66 17.34 -22.95
C SER A 299 -2.59 16.45 -22.11
N ASP A 300 -3.82 16.90 -21.89
CA ASP A 300 -4.86 16.17 -21.17
C ASP A 300 -5.15 14.80 -21.80
N VAL A 301 -5.00 14.65 -23.11
CA VAL A 301 -5.14 13.35 -23.79
C VAL A 301 -3.95 12.45 -23.47
N GLY A 302 -2.73 12.99 -23.37
CA GLY A 302 -1.56 12.24 -22.91
C GLY A 302 -1.71 11.75 -21.46
N SER A 303 -2.17 12.64 -20.58
CA SER A 303 -2.55 12.29 -19.20
C SER A 303 -3.71 11.29 -19.17
N LEU A 304 -4.67 11.36 -20.09
CA LEU A 304 -5.76 10.40 -20.12
C LEU A 304 -5.29 9.00 -20.56
N ILE A 305 -4.50 8.89 -21.62
CA ILE A 305 -4.10 7.59 -22.17
C ILE A 305 -3.07 6.87 -21.29
N SER A 306 -2.22 7.60 -20.56
CA SER A 306 -1.28 6.99 -19.59
C SER A 306 -1.98 6.17 -18.51
N ARG A 307 -3.24 6.50 -18.20
CA ARG A 307 -4.05 5.76 -17.22
C ARG A 307 -4.32 4.30 -17.62
N PHE A 308 -4.40 4.01 -18.91
CA PHE A 308 -4.61 2.61 -19.34
C PHE A 308 -3.38 1.74 -19.05
N MET A 309 -2.17 2.30 -19.17
CA MET A 309 -0.95 1.60 -18.79
C MET A 309 -0.83 1.49 -17.26
N HIS A 310 -1.17 2.57 -16.55
CA HIS A 310 -1.25 2.58 -15.10
C HIS A 310 -2.14 1.45 -14.58
N ASP A 311 -3.40 1.39 -15.04
CA ASP A 311 -4.36 0.38 -14.59
C ASP A 311 -3.97 -1.04 -15.06
N GLU A 312 -3.34 -1.17 -16.24
CA GLU A 312 -2.79 -2.44 -16.73
C GLU A 312 -1.67 -2.97 -15.82
N ASP A 313 -0.70 -2.12 -15.51
CA ASP A 313 0.45 -2.45 -14.65
C ASP A 313 0.00 -2.73 -13.22
N SER A 314 -0.88 -1.91 -12.65
CA SER A 314 -1.45 -2.15 -11.31
C SER A 314 -2.22 -3.47 -11.22
N LYS A 315 -2.98 -3.84 -12.28
CA LYS A 315 -3.79 -5.06 -12.30
C LYS A 315 -2.97 -6.35 -12.43
N TYR A 316 -1.99 -6.36 -13.33
CA TYR A 316 -1.23 -7.58 -13.65
C TYR A 316 0.06 -7.71 -12.85
N GLY A 317 0.53 -6.60 -12.28
CA GLY A 317 1.73 -6.53 -11.48
C GLY A 317 3.02 -6.55 -12.30
N LEU A 318 4.06 -5.97 -11.75
CA LEU A 318 5.41 -5.97 -12.30
C LEU A 318 6.34 -6.77 -11.40
N LYS A 319 7.09 -7.69 -11.99
CA LYS A 319 8.20 -8.38 -11.36
C LYS A 319 9.33 -7.37 -11.16
N VAL A 320 9.62 -7.07 -9.91
CA VAL A 320 10.60 -6.06 -9.52
C VAL A 320 11.70 -6.65 -8.65
N SER A 321 12.75 -5.86 -8.46
CA SER A 321 13.82 -6.13 -7.50
C SER A 321 14.28 -4.83 -6.88
N ASN A 322 14.83 -4.87 -5.67
CA ASN A 322 15.38 -3.67 -5.01
C ASN A 322 16.90 -3.76 -4.78
N ALA A 323 17.47 -2.73 -4.16
CA ALA A 323 18.90 -2.65 -3.86
C ALA A 323 19.37 -3.63 -2.77
N LYS A 324 18.45 -4.27 -2.05
CA LYS A 324 18.74 -5.35 -1.09
C LYS A 324 18.81 -6.72 -1.78
N GLY A 325 18.46 -6.82 -3.05
CA GLY A 325 18.43 -8.07 -3.82
C GLY A 325 17.14 -8.87 -3.68
N GLU A 326 16.14 -8.32 -2.99
CA GLU A 326 14.81 -8.91 -2.85
C GLU A 326 14.06 -8.81 -4.18
N ARG A 327 13.17 -9.77 -4.45
CA ARG A 327 12.40 -9.86 -5.69
C ARG A 327 10.97 -10.27 -5.39
N TRP A 328 10.01 -9.59 -5.99
CA TRP A 328 8.59 -9.88 -5.81
C TRP A 328 7.78 -9.45 -7.04
N ASN A 329 6.51 -9.84 -7.09
CA ASN A 329 5.54 -9.23 -8.00
C ASN A 329 4.86 -8.07 -7.29
N CYS A 330 5.10 -6.86 -7.77
CA CYS A 330 4.52 -5.62 -7.27
C CYS A 330 3.19 -5.42 -7.99
N TYR A 331 2.05 -5.49 -7.31
CA TYR A 331 0.79 -5.00 -7.86
C TYR A 331 0.63 -3.52 -7.51
N GLY A 332 -0.42 -2.88 -7.98
CA GLY A 332 -0.62 -1.46 -7.74
C GLY A 332 -1.96 -1.12 -7.15
N ASP A 333 -2.37 0.11 -7.42
CA ASP A 333 -3.60 0.72 -6.92
C ASP A 333 -4.77 -0.26 -7.00
N LYS A 334 -5.54 -0.31 -5.90
CA LYS A 334 -6.73 -1.16 -5.70
C LYS A 334 -6.41 -2.62 -5.40
N ARG A 335 -5.12 -2.98 -5.31
CA ARG A 335 -4.67 -4.35 -5.05
C ARG A 335 -4.08 -4.52 -3.66
N TYR A 336 -3.87 -3.44 -2.88
CA TYR A 336 -3.18 -3.52 -1.60
C TYR A 336 -3.81 -4.59 -0.69
N PHE A 337 -5.14 -4.69 -0.64
CA PHE A 337 -5.81 -5.69 0.19
C PHE A 337 -6.12 -7.02 -0.51
N ASP A 338 -5.83 -7.16 -1.80
CA ASP A 338 -6.01 -8.43 -2.52
C ASP A 338 -5.05 -9.49 -1.99
N THR A 339 -5.43 -10.77 -2.09
CA THR A 339 -4.57 -11.87 -1.60
C THR A 339 -3.23 -11.96 -2.35
N LEU A 340 -3.19 -11.48 -3.60
CA LEU A 340 -2.01 -11.46 -4.46
C LEU A 340 -0.91 -10.51 -3.97
N ASP A 341 -1.29 -9.41 -3.29
CA ASP A 341 -0.36 -8.32 -3.01
C ASP A 341 0.44 -8.54 -1.72
N ASN A 342 0.42 -9.75 -1.13
CA ASN A 342 1.04 -10.01 0.16
C ASN A 342 2.54 -9.67 0.20
N SER A 343 3.28 -10.06 -0.83
CA SER A 343 4.71 -9.77 -0.93
C SER A 343 4.98 -8.28 -1.09
N ASN A 344 4.16 -7.57 -1.87
CA ASN A 344 4.33 -6.13 -2.08
C ASN A 344 3.97 -5.32 -0.82
N ARG A 345 2.87 -5.70 -0.14
CA ARG A 345 2.47 -5.16 1.17
C ARG A 345 3.61 -5.22 2.20
N LEU A 346 4.36 -6.32 2.23
CA LEU A 346 5.52 -6.46 3.11
C LEU A 346 6.59 -5.41 2.77
N GLN A 347 6.92 -5.28 1.49
CA GLN A 347 7.97 -4.36 1.03
C GLN A 347 7.64 -2.89 1.32
N VAL A 348 6.40 -2.46 1.05
CA VAL A 348 5.98 -1.09 1.32
C VAL A 348 5.94 -0.80 2.82
N LYS A 349 5.45 -1.72 3.65
CA LYS A 349 5.45 -1.56 5.12
C LYS A 349 6.87 -1.42 5.66
N GLN A 350 7.80 -2.25 5.18
CA GLN A 350 9.19 -2.16 5.57
C GLN A 350 9.79 -0.80 5.16
N ALA A 351 9.52 -0.32 3.95
CA ALA A 351 10.04 0.96 3.48
C ALA A 351 9.52 2.14 4.29
N VAL A 352 8.21 2.19 4.57
CA VAL A 352 7.61 3.27 5.37
C VAL A 352 8.07 3.20 6.83
N GLN A 353 8.21 2.01 7.42
CA GLN A 353 8.81 1.89 8.76
C GLN A 353 10.26 2.40 8.79
N GLN A 354 11.06 2.09 7.75
CA GLN A 354 12.42 2.60 7.63
C GLN A 354 12.44 4.13 7.53
N SER A 355 11.54 4.73 6.73
CA SER A 355 11.39 6.18 6.63
C SER A 355 11.07 6.81 8.00
N VAL A 356 10.13 6.23 8.75
CA VAL A 356 9.78 6.68 10.12
C VAL A 356 10.97 6.56 11.08
N ASP A 357 11.71 5.44 11.03
CA ASP A 357 12.85 5.20 11.90
C ASP A 357 13.98 6.21 11.64
N GLU A 358 14.15 6.67 10.40
CA GLU A 358 15.14 7.69 10.02
C GLU A 358 14.83 9.06 10.61
N VAL A 359 13.55 9.45 10.67
CA VAL A 359 13.11 10.66 11.36
C VAL A 359 13.51 10.58 12.83
N PHE A 360 13.20 9.46 13.50
CA PHE A 360 13.52 9.29 14.91
C PHE A 360 15.02 9.20 15.19
N ALA A 361 15.77 8.51 14.34
CA ALA A 361 17.23 8.45 14.42
C ALA A 361 17.86 9.84 14.24
N THR A 362 17.29 10.67 13.36
CA THR A 362 17.71 12.06 13.16
C THR A 362 17.38 12.91 14.39
N PHE A 363 16.20 12.76 14.99
CA PHE A 363 15.86 13.39 16.27
C PHE A 363 16.85 13.01 17.40
N LEU A 364 17.21 11.73 17.50
CA LEU A 364 18.15 11.23 18.52
C LEU A 364 19.62 11.60 18.28
N SER A 365 20.03 11.85 17.04
CA SER A 365 21.41 12.19 16.72
C SER A 365 21.63 13.70 16.53
N GLY A 366 20.61 14.42 16.05
CA GLY A 366 20.71 15.80 15.57
C GLY A 366 21.40 15.93 14.21
N VAL A 367 21.52 14.83 13.45
CA VAL A 367 22.27 14.78 12.19
C VAL A 367 21.34 14.39 11.05
N VAL A 368 21.20 15.28 10.06
CA VAL A 368 20.48 14.98 8.82
C VAL A 368 21.39 14.16 7.91
N VAL A 369 20.91 12.98 7.50
CA VAL A 369 21.60 12.13 6.52
C VAL A 369 21.26 12.54 5.09
N PRO A 370 22.16 12.35 4.11
CA PRO A 370 21.88 12.68 2.71
C PRO A 370 21.01 11.60 2.04
N PRO A 371 20.33 11.90 0.92
CA PRO A 371 19.43 10.95 0.24
C PRO A 371 20.04 9.59 -0.13
N GLN A 372 21.34 9.53 -0.41
CA GLN A 372 22.03 8.27 -0.74
C GLN A 372 22.12 7.32 0.47
N ALA A 373 21.93 7.84 1.68
CA ALA A 373 21.95 7.07 2.91
C ALA A 373 20.54 6.67 3.38
N TYR A 374 19.47 7.08 2.68
CA TYR A 374 18.11 6.73 3.07
C TYR A 374 17.89 5.21 2.96
N ALA A 375 17.66 4.55 4.09
CA ALA A 375 17.38 3.14 4.23
C ALA A 375 16.10 2.75 3.49
N ALA A 376 15.04 3.57 3.57
CA ALA A 376 13.79 3.34 2.86
C ALA A 376 13.99 3.19 1.34
N LEU A 377 14.90 3.98 0.75
CA LEU A 377 15.22 3.92 -0.68
C LEU A 377 15.95 2.64 -1.11
N ARG A 378 16.45 1.85 -0.15
CA ARG A 378 17.01 0.53 -0.46
C ARG A 378 15.93 -0.52 -0.67
N SER A 379 14.72 -0.29 -0.15
CA SER A 379 13.56 -1.18 -0.32
C SER A 379 12.79 -0.94 -1.61
N VAL A 380 12.88 0.26 -2.21
CA VAL A 380 12.09 0.60 -3.40
C VAL A 380 12.51 -0.23 -4.63
N PRO A 381 11.57 -0.52 -5.55
CA PRO A 381 11.89 -1.11 -6.85
C PRO A 381 13.00 -0.36 -7.60
N ASP A 382 13.85 -1.12 -8.29
CA ASP A 382 14.85 -0.59 -9.22
C ASP A 382 14.16 -0.05 -10.49
N LEU A 383 13.86 1.24 -10.50
CA LEU A 383 13.14 1.91 -11.58
C LEU A 383 13.81 1.70 -12.95
N ALA A 384 15.14 1.77 -13.01
CA ALA A 384 15.87 1.59 -14.26
C ALA A 384 15.68 0.19 -14.86
N LYS A 385 15.55 -0.85 -14.02
CA LYS A 385 15.20 -2.20 -14.50
C LYS A 385 13.76 -2.29 -14.97
N VAL A 386 12.82 -1.71 -14.22
CA VAL A 386 11.38 -1.81 -14.54
C VAL A 386 11.03 -1.02 -15.81
N GLU A 387 11.70 0.11 -16.05
CA GLU A 387 11.55 0.93 -17.25
C GLU A 387 12.22 0.34 -18.49
N ASN A 388 13.15 -0.61 -18.33
CA ASN A 388 13.82 -1.26 -19.44
C ASN A 388 12.84 -2.13 -20.25
N SER A 389 12.30 -1.57 -21.33
CA SER A 389 11.33 -2.24 -22.21
C SER A 389 11.88 -3.49 -22.92
N GLN A 390 13.21 -3.68 -22.94
CA GLN A 390 13.85 -4.87 -23.47
C GLN A 390 13.93 -6.02 -22.44
N ASP A 391 13.67 -5.75 -21.16
CA ASP A 391 13.59 -6.80 -20.15
C ASP A 391 12.41 -7.72 -20.44
N SER A 392 12.69 -9.01 -20.59
CA SER A 392 11.70 -10.04 -20.86
C SER A 392 10.97 -10.53 -19.61
N LEU A 393 11.40 -10.09 -18.41
CA LEU A 393 10.81 -10.48 -17.15
C LEU A 393 9.35 -10.01 -17.02
N ASN A 394 9.08 -8.77 -17.41
CA ASN A 394 7.74 -8.15 -17.36
C ASN A 394 7.05 -8.23 -18.72
N PHE A 395 5.71 -8.20 -18.72
CA PHE A 395 4.95 -8.06 -19.97
C PHE A 395 5.25 -6.72 -20.65
N ALA A 396 4.97 -6.65 -21.95
CA ALA A 396 5.35 -5.53 -22.79
C ALA A 396 4.58 -4.26 -22.37
N PRO A 397 5.26 -3.14 -22.07
CA PRO A 397 4.58 -1.92 -21.66
C PRO A 397 3.74 -1.33 -22.80
N LEU A 398 2.58 -0.77 -22.47
CA LEU A 398 1.74 -0.06 -23.45
C LEU A 398 2.45 1.18 -24.02
N PHE A 399 3.17 1.91 -23.17
CA PHE A 399 4.04 3.03 -23.55
C PHE A 399 5.43 2.84 -22.98
N ALA A 400 6.47 3.18 -23.74
CA ALA A 400 7.86 3.12 -23.27
C ALA A 400 8.68 4.27 -23.84
N LEU A 401 9.73 4.68 -23.12
CA LEU A 401 10.67 5.68 -23.63
C LEU A 401 11.78 5.02 -24.46
N LYS A 402 12.08 5.61 -25.62
CA LYS A 402 13.28 5.32 -26.41
C LYS A 402 13.99 6.63 -26.71
N GLY A 403 14.97 6.98 -25.89
CA GLY A 403 15.52 8.34 -25.86
C GLY A 403 14.43 9.32 -25.42
N LYS A 404 14.12 10.31 -26.26
CA LYS A 404 13.03 11.29 -26.00
C LYS A 404 11.68 10.89 -26.61
N ALA A 405 11.65 9.86 -27.45
CA ALA A 405 10.43 9.44 -28.12
C ALA A 405 9.60 8.53 -27.19
N VAL A 406 8.30 8.80 -27.10
CA VAL A 406 7.34 7.88 -26.48
C VAL A 406 6.91 6.87 -27.53
N MET A 407 7.32 5.63 -27.33
CA MET A 407 6.92 4.48 -28.12
C MET A 407 5.59 3.95 -27.58
N ARG A 408 4.70 3.47 -28.47
CA ARG A 408 3.47 2.76 -28.11
C ARG A 408 3.55 1.32 -28.61
N ARG A 409 3.03 0.37 -27.84
CA ARG A 409 2.77 -1.00 -28.28
C ARG A 409 1.91 -0.99 -29.57
N ASN A 410 2.28 -1.82 -30.56
CA ASN A 410 1.59 -1.83 -31.85
C ASN A 410 0.19 -2.44 -31.72
N ASP A 411 0.12 -3.68 -31.23
CA ASP A 411 -1.12 -4.30 -30.80
C ASP A 411 -1.40 -3.94 -29.33
N VAL A 412 -2.16 -2.87 -29.14
CA VAL A 412 -2.53 -2.39 -27.82
C VAL A 412 -3.25 -3.45 -26.99
N ASN A 413 -3.94 -4.44 -27.58
CA ASN A 413 -4.66 -5.46 -26.81
C ASN A 413 -3.81 -6.71 -26.49
N ASN A 414 -2.55 -6.76 -26.92
CA ASN A 414 -1.66 -7.90 -26.67
C ASN A 414 -0.53 -7.53 -25.70
N LEU A 415 -0.64 -7.88 -24.42
CA LEU A 415 0.39 -7.69 -23.38
C LEU A 415 1.72 -8.37 -23.71
N ASN A 416 1.73 -9.29 -24.66
CA ASN A 416 2.92 -10.02 -25.08
C ASN A 416 3.55 -9.44 -26.36
N ASP A 417 2.93 -8.43 -26.98
CA ASP A 417 3.47 -7.74 -28.15
C ASP A 417 4.57 -6.75 -27.74
N ARG A 418 5.83 -7.11 -28.03
CA ARG A 418 7.00 -6.24 -27.80
C ARG A 418 7.29 -5.31 -28.97
N SER A 419 6.53 -5.40 -30.06
CA SER A 419 6.69 -4.48 -31.17
C SER A 419 6.09 -3.11 -30.80
N GLN A 420 6.87 -2.06 -31.05
CA GLN A 420 6.50 -0.70 -30.69
C GLN A 420 6.78 0.27 -31.84
N SER A 421 6.03 1.36 -31.89
CA SER A 421 6.16 2.42 -32.89
C SER A 421 6.05 3.80 -32.22
N ASP A 422 6.74 4.80 -32.75
CA ASP A 422 6.55 6.22 -32.45
C ASP A 422 5.54 6.89 -33.40
N SER A 423 5.13 6.19 -34.46
CA SER A 423 4.10 6.63 -35.41
C SER A 423 2.69 6.28 -34.89
N TRP A 424 2.23 7.06 -33.92
CA TRP A 424 0.90 6.94 -33.35
C TRP A 424 0.37 8.34 -32.95
N TRP A 425 -0.94 8.46 -32.76
CA TRP A 425 -1.60 9.72 -32.38
C TRP A 425 -2.37 9.53 -31.09
N GLY A 426 -2.35 10.52 -30.19
CA GLY A 426 -3.02 10.46 -28.89
C GLY A 426 -4.51 10.17 -29.00
N TRP A 427 -5.25 10.91 -29.83
CA TRP A 427 -6.68 10.70 -30.03
C TRP A 427 -7.02 9.33 -30.60
N SER A 428 -6.31 8.90 -31.65
CA SER A 428 -6.52 7.57 -32.24
C SER A 428 -6.22 6.46 -31.23
N THR A 429 -5.20 6.67 -30.37
CA THR A 429 -4.87 5.72 -29.30
C THR A 429 -5.94 5.70 -28.22
N TYR A 430 -6.46 6.86 -27.80
CA TYR A 430 -7.58 6.92 -26.87
C TYR A 430 -8.79 6.14 -27.38
N LEU A 431 -9.19 6.33 -28.65
CA LEU A 431 -10.30 5.60 -29.26
C LEU A 431 -10.08 4.07 -29.28
N LEU A 432 -8.84 3.62 -29.50
CA LEU A 432 -8.49 2.20 -29.41
C LEU A 432 -8.60 1.64 -27.98
N LEU A 433 -8.39 2.50 -26.98
CA LEU A 433 -8.38 2.14 -25.56
C LEU A 433 -9.76 2.36 -24.88
N GLN A 434 -10.75 2.95 -25.52
CA GLN A 434 -12.07 3.17 -24.89
C GLN A 434 -12.74 1.88 -24.41
N ASP A 435 -12.56 0.79 -25.17
CA ASP A 435 -13.04 -0.56 -24.82
C ASP A 435 -11.90 -1.50 -24.41
N TYR A 436 -10.88 -0.96 -23.74
CA TYR A 436 -9.63 -1.67 -23.47
C TYR A 436 -9.83 -2.95 -22.65
N LYS A 437 -9.56 -4.10 -23.29
CA LYS A 437 -9.66 -5.44 -22.70
C LYS A 437 -8.51 -6.29 -23.21
N PRO A 438 -7.28 -5.98 -22.79
CA PRO A 438 -6.14 -6.64 -23.38
C PRO A 438 -6.06 -8.09 -22.86
N ASN A 439 -5.34 -8.94 -23.58
CA ASN A 439 -5.14 -10.34 -23.21
C ASN A 439 -4.34 -10.48 -21.89
N LYS A 440 -4.24 -11.70 -21.38
CA LYS A 440 -3.44 -11.97 -20.19
C LYS A 440 -1.93 -11.98 -20.54
N PRO A 441 -1.06 -11.52 -19.64
CA PRO A 441 0.38 -11.63 -19.85
C PRO A 441 0.82 -13.10 -19.86
N ALA A 442 1.92 -13.38 -20.55
CA ALA A 442 2.56 -14.70 -20.51
C ALA A 442 2.93 -15.07 -19.07
N GLY A 443 2.63 -16.30 -18.66
CA GLY A 443 2.83 -16.77 -17.29
C GLY A 443 1.66 -16.51 -16.34
N TYR A 444 0.61 -15.79 -16.76
CA TYR A 444 -0.58 -15.58 -15.94
C TYR A 444 -1.20 -16.90 -15.49
N LEU A 445 -1.38 -17.06 -14.17
CA LEU A 445 -2.01 -18.22 -13.57
C LEU A 445 -3.50 -17.94 -13.31
N ASN A 446 -4.37 -18.85 -13.74
CA ASN A 446 -5.80 -18.74 -13.39
C ASN A 446 -6.02 -19.17 -11.93
N PRO A 447 -7.03 -18.62 -11.23
CA PRO A 447 -7.38 -19.04 -9.89
C PRO A 447 -7.80 -20.52 -9.84
N PRO A 448 -7.55 -21.23 -8.72
CA PRO A 448 -8.09 -22.58 -8.51
C PRO A 448 -9.61 -22.63 -8.65
N ALA A 449 -10.11 -23.69 -9.30
CA ALA A 449 -11.56 -23.89 -9.46
C ALA A 449 -12.25 -24.46 -8.21
N GLY A 450 -11.49 -24.97 -7.24
CA GLY A 450 -11.99 -25.61 -6.03
C GLY A 450 -11.28 -25.14 -4.77
N ALA A 451 -11.91 -25.40 -3.62
CA ALA A 451 -11.37 -25.11 -2.29
C ALA A 451 -10.52 -26.30 -1.78
N PRO A 452 -9.66 -26.10 -0.76
CA PRO A 452 -9.08 -27.24 -0.05
C PRO A 452 -10.16 -27.94 0.78
N THR A 453 -9.86 -29.12 1.35
CA THR A 453 -10.80 -29.83 2.24
C THR A 453 -10.19 -30.07 3.61
N ILE A 454 -10.95 -29.85 4.67
CA ILE A 454 -10.53 -30.19 6.04
C ILE A 454 -10.68 -31.71 6.23
N LYS A 455 -9.61 -32.40 6.63
CA LYS A 455 -9.68 -33.84 6.93
C LYS A 455 -10.47 -34.03 8.24
N ALA A 456 -11.50 -34.88 8.21
CA ALA A 456 -12.41 -35.08 9.35
C ALA A 456 -11.68 -35.47 10.65
N ASP A 457 -10.69 -36.37 10.55
CA ASP A 457 -9.85 -36.82 11.68
C ASP A 457 -8.49 -36.12 11.72
N GLY A 458 -8.35 -34.98 11.02
CA GLY A 458 -7.09 -34.26 10.82
C GLY A 458 -6.82 -33.13 11.82
N TRP A 459 -7.57 -33.01 12.90
CA TRP A 459 -7.41 -31.92 13.88
C TRP A 459 -6.24 -32.20 14.82
N GLN A 460 -5.28 -31.27 14.90
CA GLN A 460 -4.01 -31.50 15.58
C GLN A 460 -4.04 -31.20 17.08
N SER A 461 -4.96 -30.35 17.53
CA SER A 461 -5.03 -29.93 18.93
C SER A 461 -6.46 -30.02 19.48
N ARG A 462 -6.55 -30.31 20.79
CA ARG A 462 -7.77 -30.17 21.61
C ARG A 462 -7.67 -29.03 22.64
N THR A 463 -6.52 -28.38 22.69
CA THR A 463 -6.24 -27.27 23.60
C THR A 463 -6.48 -25.96 22.86
N PRO A 464 -7.37 -25.08 23.35
CA PRO A 464 -7.55 -23.76 22.79
C PRO A 464 -6.25 -22.94 22.83
N SER A 465 -6.03 -22.09 21.83
CA SER A 465 -4.92 -21.13 21.84
C SER A 465 -5.38 -19.76 21.36
N GLU A 466 -5.13 -18.73 22.17
CA GLU A 466 -5.39 -17.35 21.79
C GLU A 466 -4.54 -16.92 20.58
N PRO A 467 -5.00 -15.93 19.79
CA PRO A 467 -6.28 -15.22 19.96
C PRO A 467 -7.48 -15.92 19.33
N ASN A 468 -7.26 -16.77 18.32
CA ASN A 468 -8.34 -17.17 17.41
C ASN A 468 -8.75 -18.65 17.49
N TRP A 469 -7.90 -19.54 18.01
CA TRP A 469 -8.21 -20.96 18.17
C TRP A 469 -8.99 -21.22 19.46
N LEU A 470 -10.17 -20.61 19.56
CA LEU A 470 -11.03 -20.65 20.73
C LEU A 470 -12.39 -21.29 20.39
N PRO A 471 -13.03 -22.00 21.34
CA PRO A 471 -14.40 -22.48 21.15
C PRO A 471 -15.36 -21.33 20.79
N GLY A 472 -16.24 -21.55 19.82
CA GLY A 472 -17.21 -20.56 19.33
C GLY A 472 -16.67 -19.63 18.23
N HIS A 473 -15.38 -19.72 17.89
CA HIS A 473 -14.83 -19.10 16.70
C HIS A 473 -15.02 -20.03 15.48
N ALA A 474 -14.74 -19.54 14.28
CA ALA A 474 -14.80 -20.36 13.07
C ALA A 474 -13.68 -20.01 12.09
N VAL A 475 -13.23 -21.00 11.31
CA VAL A 475 -12.13 -20.85 10.36
C VAL A 475 -12.51 -21.39 8.97
N ARG A 476 -12.00 -20.76 7.91
CA ARG A 476 -12.11 -21.23 6.52
C ARG A 476 -10.78 -21.13 5.79
N TYR A 477 -10.67 -21.85 4.68
CA TYR A 477 -9.42 -21.96 3.91
C TYR A 477 -9.64 -21.76 2.42
N ALA A 478 -8.63 -21.23 1.75
CA ALA A 478 -8.52 -21.16 0.30
C ALA A 478 -7.07 -21.41 -0.10
N PHE A 479 -6.80 -21.54 -1.39
CA PHE A 479 -5.43 -21.58 -1.89
C PHE A 479 -5.33 -20.87 -3.24
N SER A 480 -4.11 -20.52 -3.63
CA SER A 480 -3.74 -20.01 -4.96
C SER A 480 -2.67 -20.90 -5.59
N TYR A 481 -2.40 -20.71 -6.89
CA TYR A 481 -1.25 -21.32 -7.58
C TYR A 481 -0.08 -20.36 -7.63
N THR A 482 1.13 -20.90 -7.57
CA THR A 482 2.38 -20.14 -7.73
C THR A 482 3.26 -20.77 -8.81
N ASN A 483 4.06 -19.93 -9.49
CA ASN A 483 5.12 -20.35 -10.39
C ASN A 483 6.24 -19.29 -10.40
N GLY A 484 7.31 -19.51 -9.63
CA GLY A 484 8.34 -18.49 -9.44
C GLY A 484 7.77 -17.26 -8.72
N LEU A 485 7.78 -16.10 -9.40
CA LEU A 485 7.20 -14.86 -8.88
C LEU A 485 5.72 -14.68 -9.26
N ASP A 486 5.18 -15.52 -10.14
CA ASP A 486 3.78 -15.44 -10.57
C ASP A 486 2.88 -16.15 -9.55
N GLU A 487 1.75 -15.52 -9.22
CA GLU A 487 0.72 -16.06 -8.35
C GLU A 487 -0.68 -15.82 -8.95
N SER A 488 -1.61 -16.74 -8.76
CA SER A 488 -3.03 -16.53 -9.09
C SER A 488 -3.82 -15.98 -7.90
N TYR A 489 -4.98 -15.35 -8.16
CA TYR A 489 -5.91 -15.11 -7.05
C TYR A 489 -6.30 -16.44 -6.39
N ILE A 490 -6.71 -16.39 -5.11
CA ILE A 490 -7.23 -17.57 -4.45
C ILE A 490 -8.49 -18.09 -5.14
N GLY A 491 -8.68 -19.41 -5.05
CA GLY A 491 -9.93 -20.07 -5.43
C GLY A 491 -11.05 -19.82 -4.41
N PRO A 492 -12.18 -20.54 -4.53
CA PRO A 492 -13.27 -20.42 -3.57
C PRO A 492 -12.82 -20.83 -2.16
N TRP A 493 -13.38 -20.16 -1.15
CA TRP A 493 -13.20 -20.55 0.24
C TRP A 493 -13.98 -21.82 0.61
N THR A 494 -13.47 -22.59 1.56
CA THR A 494 -14.30 -23.57 2.27
C THR A 494 -15.44 -22.89 3.01
N ALA A 495 -16.49 -23.65 3.34
CA ALA A 495 -17.40 -23.25 4.40
C ALA A 495 -16.60 -23.02 5.72
N TYR A 496 -17.13 -22.14 6.58
CA TYR A 496 -16.58 -21.97 7.91
C TYR A 496 -16.75 -23.26 8.72
N ALA A 497 -15.66 -23.75 9.30
CA ALA A 497 -15.66 -24.80 10.30
C ALA A 497 -15.72 -24.15 11.69
N GLU A 498 -16.81 -24.42 12.42
CA GLU A 498 -16.96 -23.98 13.81
C GLU A 498 -15.96 -24.72 14.71
N LEU A 499 -15.24 -23.95 15.52
CA LEU A 499 -14.28 -24.44 16.49
C LEU A 499 -15.02 -24.76 17.79
N THR A 500 -14.85 -25.99 18.26
CA THR A 500 -15.46 -26.50 19.50
C THR A 500 -14.37 -27.03 20.43
N ASP A 501 -14.06 -28.32 20.34
CA ASP A 501 -12.99 -28.99 21.11
C ASP A 501 -11.81 -29.44 20.23
N ARG A 502 -11.76 -28.99 18.97
CA ARG A 502 -10.77 -29.36 17.96
C ARG A 502 -10.24 -28.12 17.24
N PHE A 503 -8.92 -28.02 17.13
CA PHE A 503 -8.21 -26.86 16.58
C PHE A 503 -7.09 -27.31 15.63
N GLN A 504 -6.61 -26.38 14.79
CA GLN A 504 -5.44 -26.58 13.92
C GLN A 504 -5.63 -27.79 12.96
N PRO A 505 -6.49 -27.68 11.95
CA PRO A 505 -6.82 -28.79 11.06
C PRO A 505 -5.70 -29.14 10.08
N THR A 506 -5.67 -30.41 9.68
CA THR A 506 -4.98 -30.88 8.48
C THR A 506 -5.90 -30.70 7.27
N LEU A 507 -5.39 -30.03 6.25
CA LEU A 507 -6.05 -29.80 4.97
C LEU A 507 -5.57 -30.80 3.92
N THR A 508 -6.46 -31.19 3.02
CA THR A 508 -6.12 -31.75 1.70
C THR A 508 -6.25 -30.64 0.67
N VAL A 509 -5.13 -30.20 0.11
CA VAL A 509 -5.07 -29.19 -0.95
C VAL A 509 -5.01 -29.92 -2.30
N PRO A 510 -6.01 -29.72 -3.19
CA PRO A 510 -6.02 -30.35 -4.49
C PRO A 510 -4.73 -30.12 -5.27
N LEU A 511 -4.34 -31.13 -6.04
CA LEU A 511 -3.53 -30.90 -7.23
C LEU A 511 -4.49 -30.41 -8.32
N ASP A 512 -4.03 -29.50 -9.16
CA ASP A 512 -4.78 -29.11 -10.35
C ASP A 512 -3.88 -29.20 -11.57
N ALA A 513 -4.51 -29.62 -12.66
CA ALA A 513 -3.92 -30.04 -13.91
C ALA A 513 -3.74 -28.90 -14.91
N SER A 514 -4.06 -27.65 -14.55
CA SER A 514 -3.76 -26.49 -15.41
C SER A 514 -2.24 -26.33 -15.54
N ALA A 515 -1.72 -26.64 -16.72
CA ALA A 515 -0.29 -26.69 -17.02
C ALA A 515 0.44 -25.39 -16.61
N GLY A 516 1.36 -25.48 -15.65
CA GLY A 516 2.32 -24.41 -15.37
C GLY A 516 2.53 -24.02 -13.90
N ALA A 517 1.69 -24.46 -12.95
CA ALA A 517 1.90 -24.16 -11.53
C ALA A 517 3.08 -24.99 -10.96
N GLY A 518 4.01 -24.32 -10.28
CA GLY A 518 5.14 -24.92 -9.57
C GLY A 518 4.89 -25.15 -8.08
N GLY A 519 3.87 -24.51 -7.50
CA GLY A 519 3.48 -24.61 -6.10
C GLY A 519 2.09 -24.03 -5.83
N ARG A 520 1.71 -23.98 -4.55
CA ARG A 520 0.44 -23.40 -4.07
C ARG A 520 0.63 -22.66 -2.75
N ASN A 521 0.00 -21.50 -2.59
CA ASN A 521 -0.08 -20.81 -1.31
C ASN A 521 -1.40 -21.14 -0.64
N VAL A 522 -1.39 -21.40 0.68
CA VAL A 522 -2.56 -21.73 1.49
C VAL A 522 -2.94 -20.53 2.34
N PHE A 523 -4.21 -20.17 2.30
CA PHE A 523 -4.77 -19.04 3.03
C PHE A 523 -5.77 -19.50 4.07
N ARG A 524 -5.77 -18.83 5.22
CA ARG A 524 -6.70 -18.99 6.33
C ARG A 524 -7.50 -17.72 6.52
N GLN A 525 -8.74 -17.85 6.96
CA GLN A 525 -9.48 -16.72 7.50
C GLN A 525 -10.34 -17.18 8.68
N PHE A 526 -10.13 -16.55 9.83
CA PHE A 526 -11.08 -16.65 10.93
C PHE A 526 -12.28 -15.74 10.67
N ARG A 527 -13.46 -16.16 11.14
CA ARG A 527 -14.70 -15.38 10.97
C ARG A 527 -14.51 -13.99 11.56
N GLY A 528 -14.75 -12.96 10.74
CA GLY A 528 -14.59 -11.56 11.12
C GLY A 528 -13.16 -11.01 11.03
N GLY A 529 -12.17 -11.86 10.73
CA GLY A 529 -10.79 -11.44 10.46
C GLY A 529 -10.47 -11.33 8.97
N SER A 530 -9.21 -11.03 8.66
CA SER A 530 -8.70 -10.94 7.29
C SER A 530 -8.09 -12.26 6.80
N PRO A 531 -8.01 -12.47 5.47
CA PRO A 531 -7.24 -13.55 4.89
C PRO A 531 -5.76 -13.45 5.27
N GLU A 532 -5.18 -14.56 5.67
CA GLU A 532 -3.78 -14.69 6.06
C GLU A 532 -3.13 -15.79 5.22
N LEU A 533 -1.97 -15.49 4.62
CA LEU A 533 -1.10 -16.50 4.03
C LEU A 533 -0.46 -17.30 5.16
N ILE A 534 -0.77 -18.60 5.26
CA ILE A 534 -0.33 -19.46 6.37
C ILE A 534 0.75 -20.48 5.95
N GLY A 535 1.02 -20.60 4.65
CA GLY A 535 2.13 -21.42 4.16
C GLY A 535 2.07 -21.73 2.67
N THR A 536 3.08 -22.43 2.20
CA THR A 536 3.26 -22.78 0.78
C THR A 536 3.53 -24.28 0.64
N LEU A 537 2.95 -24.88 -0.39
CA LEU A 537 3.18 -26.25 -0.82
C LEU A 537 3.92 -26.25 -2.16
N ASP A 538 4.79 -27.24 -2.37
CA ASP A 538 5.42 -27.49 -3.68
C ASP A 538 4.38 -28.00 -4.71
N SER A 539 4.81 -28.55 -5.85
CA SER A 539 3.89 -29.07 -6.88
C SER A 539 3.26 -30.44 -6.56
N GLN A 540 3.73 -31.14 -5.52
CA GLN A 540 3.38 -32.54 -5.26
C GLN A 540 2.64 -32.74 -3.94
N ALA A 541 2.96 -31.95 -2.91
CA ALA A 541 2.40 -32.10 -1.57
C ALA A 541 0.89 -31.79 -1.57
N THR A 542 0.06 -32.72 -1.12
CA THR A 542 -1.41 -32.52 -1.05
C THR A 542 -1.92 -32.30 0.36
N THR A 543 -1.04 -32.39 1.36
CA THR A 543 -1.41 -32.27 2.77
C THR A 543 -0.73 -31.05 3.36
N PHE A 544 -1.51 -30.20 4.02
CA PHE A 544 -1.02 -29.05 4.77
C PHE A 544 -1.56 -29.11 6.19
N ILE A 545 -0.74 -28.78 7.18
CA ILE A 545 -1.17 -28.73 8.59
C ILE A 545 -1.18 -27.27 9.02
N ASP A 546 -2.33 -26.75 9.42
CA ASP A 546 -2.44 -25.41 9.98
C ASP A 546 -1.99 -25.40 11.45
N ASN A 547 -0.67 -25.45 11.63
CA ASN A 547 -0.01 -25.35 12.93
C ASN A 547 0.49 -23.93 13.23
N HIS A 548 0.14 -22.95 12.38
CA HIS A 548 0.55 -21.57 12.56
C HIS A 548 -0.29 -20.98 13.71
N GLN A 549 0.35 -20.83 14.87
CA GLN A 549 -0.24 -20.13 16.01
C GLN A 549 -0.36 -18.64 15.71
#